data_AF-A0A7W1GSU7-F1
#
_entry.id   AF-A0A7W1GSU7-F1
#
_cell.length_a   1.000
_cell.length_b   1.000
_cell.length_c   1.000
_cell.angle_alpha   90.00
_cell.angle_beta   90.00
_cell.angle_gamma   90.00
#
_symmetry.space_group_name_H-M   'P 1'
#
loop_
_entity.id
_entity.type
_entity.pdbx_description
1 polymer ?
#
loop_
_entity_poly.entity_id
_entity_poly.type
_entity_poly.pdbx_seq_one_letter_code
_entity_poly.pdbx_strand_id
1 'polypeptide(L)'
;MTPPWLVVGLGNPGAGYAGTRHNAGYLVADLLAERIGGSWKRHRTGRADTVAGRLGAPGSDSPRVVVVRARSYMNESGGAVSAVATYEGVEPANLVAV
;
A
#
# COMPACT_ATOMS: atom_id res chain seq x y z
N MET A 1 18.65 0.73 -10.87
CA MET A 1 17.62 1.41 -10.03
C MET A 1 17.23 0.45 -8.93
N THR A 2 17.26 0.88 -7.67
CA THR A 2 16.85 0.04 -6.54
C THR A 2 15.36 -0.27 -6.64
N PRO A 3 14.92 -1.54 -6.51
CA PRO A 3 13.50 -1.89 -6.53
C PRO A 3 12.76 -1.13 -5.43
N PRO A 4 11.50 -0.72 -5.66
CA PRO A 4 10.72 0.00 -4.66
C PRO A 4 10.36 -0.92 -3.49
N TRP A 5 10.00 -0.32 -2.36
CA TRP A 5 9.31 -1.02 -1.28
C TRP A 5 7.81 -1.05 -1.55
N LEU A 6 7.16 -2.15 -1.22
CA LEU A 6 5.71 -2.26 -1.23
C LEU A 6 5.20 -2.30 0.21
N VAL A 7 4.38 -1.32 0.58
CA VAL A 7 3.74 -1.29 1.91
C VAL A 7 2.26 -1.56 1.75
N VAL A 8 1.79 -2.69 2.26
CA VAL A 8 0.41 -3.12 2.14
C VAL A 8 -0.32 -2.81 3.45
N GLY A 9 -1.30 -1.92 3.39
CA GLY A 9 -2.27 -1.80 4.48
C GLY A 9 -3.33 -2.89 4.32
N LEU A 10 -3.46 -3.76 5.32
CA LEU A 10 -4.50 -4.78 5.38
C LEU A 10 -5.77 -4.22 6.02
N GLY A 11 -6.93 -4.60 5.47
CA GLY A 11 -8.24 -4.12 5.93
C GLY A 11 -9.38 -4.58 5.03
N ASN A 12 -10.60 -4.23 5.44
CA ASN A 12 -11.81 -4.39 4.62
C ASN A 12 -12.28 -3.05 4.05
N PRO A 13 -12.75 -3.02 2.78
CA PRO A 13 -13.31 -1.82 2.17
C PRO A 13 -14.71 -1.52 2.71
N GLY A 14 -15.12 -0.24 2.65
CA GLY A 14 -16.46 0.21 3.02
C GLY A 14 -16.53 0.93 4.36
N ALA A 15 -17.45 1.89 4.48
CA ALA A 15 -17.54 2.80 5.62
C ALA A 15 -17.78 2.10 6.97
N GLY A 16 -18.47 0.95 6.97
CA GLY A 16 -18.73 0.17 8.19
C GLY A 16 -17.47 -0.41 8.86
N TYR A 17 -16.35 -0.52 8.14
CA TYR A 17 -15.12 -1.11 8.66
C TYR A 17 -14.06 -0.09 9.09
N ALA A 18 -14.24 1.19 8.74
CA ALA A 18 -13.22 2.23 8.84
C ALA A 18 -12.66 2.43 10.26
N GLY A 19 -13.49 2.23 11.29
CA GLY A 19 -13.10 2.37 12.70
C GLY A 19 -12.78 1.05 13.43
N THR A 20 -12.75 -0.08 12.73
CA THR A 20 -12.55 -1.38 13.37
C THR A 20 -11.07 -1.69 13.58
N ARG A 21 -10.74 -2.45 14.63
CA ARG A 21 -9.35 -2.91 14.90
C ARG A 21 -8.74 -3.67 13.71
N HIS A 22 -9.58 -4.31 12.90
CA HIS A 22 -9.17 -5.07 11.73
C HIS A 22 -8.71 -4.20 10.54
N ASN A 23 -8.96 -2.88 10.60
CA ASN A 23 -8.55 -1.91 9.58
C ASN A 23 -7.35 -1.05 10.04
N ALA A 24 -6.62 -1.45 11.08
CA ALA A 24 -5.41 -0.75 11.52
C ALA A 24 -4.38 -0.58 10.39
N GLY A 25 -4.21 -1.59 9.54
CA GLY A 25 -3.37 -1.53 8.35
C GLY A 25 -3.79 -0.44 7.37
N TYR A 26 -5.11 -0.26 7.16
CA TYR A 26 -5.62 0.86 6.37
C TYR A 26 -5.27 2.18 7.07
N LEU A 27 -5.53 2.35 8.36
CA LEU A 27 -5.20 3.61 9.05
C LEU A 27 -3.72 4.01 8.90
N VAL A 28 -2.80 3.04 9.00
CA VAL A 28 -1.37 3.28 8.75
C VAL A 28 -1.11 3.66 7.29
N ALA A 29 -1.74 2.99 6.33
CA ALA A 29 -1.62 3.32 4.92
C ALA A 29 -2.11 4.74 4.58
N ASP A 30 -3.18 5.24 5.22
CA ASP A 30 -3.63 6.64 5.06
C ASP A 30 -2.60 7.62 5.59
N LEU A 31 -2.07 7.37 6.79
CA LEU A 31 -1.01 8.20 7.38
C LEU A 31 0.24 8.25 6.49
N LEU A 32 0.60 7.14 5.85
CA LEU A 32 1.71 7.10 4.91
C LEU A 32 1.40 7.87 3.62
N ALA A 33 0.20 7.73 3.07
CA ALA A 33 -0.23 8.49 1.90
C ALA A 33 -0.18 10.01 2.16
N GLU A 34 -0.64 10.45 3.34
CA GLU A 34 -0.57 11.85 3.79
C GLU A 34 0.88 12.33 3.88
N ARG A 35 1.77 11.56 4.53
CA ARG A 35 3.20 11.89 4.66
C ARG A 35 3.93 11.94 3.31
N ILE A 36 3.51 11.13 2.35
CA ILE A 36 4.00 11.17 0.96
C ILE A 36 3.47 12.41 0.23
N GLY A 37 2.36 13.00 0.69
CA GLY A 37 1.65 14.07 -0.02
C GLY A 37 0.94 13.57 -1.28
N GLY A 38 0.60 12.28 -1.32
CA GLY A 38 0.01 11.62 -2.49
C GLY A 38 -1.50 11.38 -2.34
N SER A 39 -2.19 11.23 -3.47
CA SER A 39 -3.60 10.86 -3.52
C SER A 39 -3.77 9.42 -3.99
N TRP A 40 -4.71 8.70 -3.36
CA TRP A 40 -5.05 7.33 -3.74
C TRP A 40 -5.54 7.27 -5.19
N LYS A 41 -4.95 6.38 -5.97
CA LYS A 41 -5.34 6.12 -7.36
C LYS A 41 -5.62 4.64 -7.55
N ARG A 42 -6.62 4.33 -8.38
CA ARG A 42 -6.87 2.94 -8.77
C ARG A 42 -5.65 2.39 -9.53
N HIS A 43 -5.11 1.29 -9.05
CA HIS A 43 -3.98 0.62 -9.69
C HIS A 43 -4.40 -0.02 -11.01
N ARG A 44 -3.44 -0.23 -11.93
CA ARG A 44 -3.69 -0.81 -13.26
C ARG A 44 -4.27 -2.23 -13.22
N THR A 45 -3.97 -2.98 -12.15
CA THR A 45 -4.56 -4.32 -11.91
C THR A 45 -6.05 -4.26 -11.59
N GLY A 46 -6.58 -3.08 -11.24
CA GLY A 46 -7.97 -2.84 -10.92
C GLY A 46 -8.45 -3.38 -9.57
N ARG A 47 -7.59 -4.11 -8.85
CA ARG A 47 -7.89 -4.81 -7.57
C ARG A 47 -7.44 -4.06 -6.32
N ALA A 48 -6.68 -2.98 -6.49
CA ALA A 48 -6.10 -2.20 -5.40
C ALA A 48 -6.12 -0.72 -5.73
N ASP A 49 -6.08 0.10 -4.69
CA ASP A 49 -5.72 1.52 -4.79
C ASP A 49 -4.29 1.69 -4.26
N THR A 50 -3.52 2.57 -4.90
CA THR A 50 -2.12 2.81 -4.54
C THR A 50 -1.78 4.30 -4.43
N VAL A 51 -0.75 4.57 -3.63
CA VAL A 51 -0.05 5.86 -3.56
C VAL A 51 1.44 5.55 -3.66
N ALA A 52 2.16 6.27 -4.53
CA ALA A 52 3.59 6.09 -4.68
C ALA A 52 4.33 7.40 -4.42
N GLY A 53 5.49 7.30 -3.79
CA GLY A 53 6.35 8.44 -3.51
C GLY A 53 7.68 8.01 -2.94
N ARG A 54 8.41 8.95 -2.34
CA ARG A 54 9.60 8.66 -1.56
C ARG A 54 9.31 8.90 -0.08
N LEU A 55 9.79 7.99 0.77
CA LEU A 55 9.60 8.05 2.21
C LEU A 55 10.96 7.93 2.90
N GLY A 56 11.30 8.90 3.75
CA GLY A 56 12.57 8.95 4.46
C GLY A 56 12.86 10.34 5.01
N ALA A 57 14.01 10.53 5.64
CA ALA A 57 14.38 11.82 6.23
C ALA A 57 14.58 12.90 5.13
N PRO A 58 14.21 14.16 5.38
CA PRO A 58 14.49 15.26 4.46
C PRO A 58 15.98 15.31 4.09
N GLY A 59 16.28 15.44 2.80
CA GLY A 59 17.66 15.49 2.30
C GLY A 59 18.39 14.14 2.17
N SER A 60 17.73 13.01 2.47
CA SER A 60 18.30 11.67 2.23
C SER A 60 17.89 11.10 0.86
N ASP A 61 18.63 10.10 0.36
CA ASP A 61 18.19 9.27 -0.78
C ASP A 61 17.08 8.31 -0.34
N SER A 62 15.91 8.89 -0.07
CA SER A 62 14.73 8.18 0.45
C SER A 62 14.24 7.13 -0.55
N PRO A 63 14.05 5.87 -0.17
CA PRO A 63 13.59 4.84 -1.10
C PRO A 63 12.24 5.18 -1.71
N ARG A 64 12.00 4.68 -2.94
CA ARG A 64 10.66 4.70 -3.52
C ARG A 64 9.78 3.70 -2.76
N VAL A 65 8.62 4.15 -2.34
CA VAL A 65 7.61 3.34 -1.65
C VAL A 65 6.31 3.39 -2.46
N VAL A 66 5.67 2.24 -2.59
CA VAL A 66 4.32 2.09 -3.12
C VAL A 66 3.45 1.57 -1.98
N VAL A 67 2.53 2.40 -1.51
CA VAL A 67 1.53 2.03 -0.51
C VAL A 67 0.32 1.44 -1.23
N VAL A 68 -0.21 0.32 -0.72
CA VAL A 68 -1.28 -0.46 -1.34
C VAL A 68 -2.42 -0.66 -0.36
N ARG A 69 -3.64 -0.57 -0.88
CA ARG A 69 -4.86 -1.06 -0.23
C ARG A 69 -5.64 -1.94 -1.18
N ALA A 70 -6.05 -3.11 -0.71
CA ALA A 70 -6.92 -3.97 -1.50
C ALA A 70 -8.31 -3.33 -1.66
N ARG A 71 -8.99 -3.63 -2.76
CA ARG A 71 -10.42 -3.30 -2.94
C ARG A 71 -11.32 -4.48 -2.63
N SER A 72 -10.74 -5.63 -2.32
CA SER A 72 -11.40 -6.87 -1.89
C SER A 72 -11.51 -6.93 -0.37
N TYR A 73 -12.28 -7.90 0.13
CA TYR A 73 -12.24 -8.25 1.55
C TYR A 73 -10.87 -8.81 1.95
N MET A 74 -10.58 -8.72 3.25
CA MET A 74 -9.30 -9.05 3.86
C MET A 74 -8.81 -10.45 3.47
N ASN A 75 -9.69 -11.44 3.50
CA ASN A 75 -9.40 -12.84 3.18
C ASN A 75 -8.93 -13.05 1.73
N GLU A 76 -9.18 -12.09 0.84
CA GLU A 76 -8.80 -12.14 -0.58
C GLU A 76 -7.64 -11.19 -0.93
N SER A 77 -7.07 -10.49 0.06
CA SER A 77 -6.04 -9.46 -0.15
C SER A 77 -4.81 -10.00 -0.88
N GLY A 78 -4.45 -11.27 -0.68
CA GLY A 78 -3.27 -11.89 -1.31
C GLY A 78 -3.26 -11.79 -2.83
N GLY A 79 -4.42 -11.95 -3.48
CA GLY A 79 -4.55 -11.86 -4.93
C GLY A 79 -4.42 -10.43 -5.47
N ALA A 80 -4.79 -9.43 -4.67
CA ALA A 80 -4.58 -8.02 -5.01
C ALA A 80 -3.11 -7.64 -4.81
N VAL A 81 -2.52 -8.00 -3.67
CA VAL A 81 -1.14 -7.71 -3.30
C VAL A 81 -0.15 -8.33 -4.27
N SER A 82 -0.30 -9.62 -4.57
CA SER A 82 0.57 -10.33 -5.52
C SER A 82 0.54 -9.66 -6.90
N ALA A 83 -0.63 -9.27 -7.39
CA ALA A 83 -0.76 -8.60 -8.68
C ALA A 83 -0.05 -7.23 -8.71
N VAL A 84 -0.09 -6.46 -7.61
CA VAL A 84 0.66 -5.19 -7.53
C VAL A 84 2.16 -5.44 -7.41
N ALA A 85 2.58 -6.40 -6.57
CA ALA A 85 3.99 -6.74 -6.39
C ALA A 85 4.65 -7.17 -7.71
N THR A 86 3.99 -8.06 -8.48
CA THR A 86 4.46 -8.47 -9.80
C THR A 86 4.51 -7.30 -10.78
N TYR A 87 3.52 -6.41 -10.77
CA TYR A 87 3.52 -5.23 -11.67
C TYR A 87 4.66 -4.26 -11.37
N GLU A 88 4.97 -4.03 -10.10
CA GLU A 88 6.03 -3.13 -9.65
C GLU A 88 7.42 -3.80 -9.60
N GLY A 89 7.52 -5.11 -9.89
CA GLY A 89 8.77 -5.86 -9.84
C GLY A 89 9.33 -5.99 -8.43
N VAL A 90 8.46 -6.16 -7.43
CA VAL A 90 8.83 -6.23 -6.00
C VAL A 90 8.87 -7.66 -5.51
N GLU A 91 10.02 -8.06 -4.97
CA GLU A 91 10.21 -9.34 -4.27
C GLU A 91 9.60 -9.30 -2.85
N PRO A 92 9.21 -10.45 -2.27
CA PRO A 92 8.64 -10.51 -0.92
C PRO A 92 9.54 -9.89 0.17
N ALA A 93 10.86 -9.91 -0.02
CA ALA A 93 11.82 -9.29 0.91
C ALA A 93 11.68 -7.77 1.01
N ASN A 94 11.09 -7.12 0.00
CA ASN A 94 10.84 -5.68 -0.06
C ASN A 94 9.35 -5.34 0.17
N LEU A 95 8.59 -6.28 0.74
CA LEU A 95 7.19 -6.13 1.06
C LEU A 95 6.99 -6.07 2.57
N VAL A 96 6.27 -5.04 3.02
CA VAL A 96 5.83 -4.89 4.41
C VAL A 96 4.31 -4.93 4.41
N ALA A 97 3.72 -5.86 5.17
CA ALA A 97 2.29 -5.89 5.43
C ALA A 97 2.02 -5.33 6.83
N VAL A 98 1.04 -4.42 6.91
CA VAL A 98 0.59 -3.76 8.14
C VAL A 98 -0.85 -4.10 8.41
#